data_AF-A0A0N1KZV5-F1
#
_entry.id   AF-A0A0N1KZV5-F1
#
_cell.length_a   1.000
_cell.length_b   1.000
_cell.length_c   1.000
_cell.angle_alpha   90.00
_cell.angle_beta   90.00
_cell.angle_gamma   90.00
#
_symmetry.space_group_name_H-M   'P 1'
#
loop_
_entity.id
_entity.type
_entity.pdbx_description
1 polymer ?
#
loop_
_entity_poly.entity_id
_entity_poly.type
_entity_poly.pdbx_seq_one_letter_code
_entity_poly.pdbx_strand_id
1 'polypeptide(L)'
;MAGCAQTPVTSVAPGPGQLQMPVLKGWFDGEEVLYITTDVSHADVAAAKRANFAPRLAHALPAGPAQPGQRSSVDKVYAVTNFQQPSIFASAPKPVGPASADTAYSPLWQMVKVTWQPGRTPRELRAEEAVLDAAEKGEVLLEATPVVINCPIVQRPGQGSLPGLVLPQR
;
A
#
# COMPACT_ATOMS: atom_id res chain seq x y z
N MET A 1 -31.69 13.74 -6.62
CA MET A 1 -32.08 12.30 -6.60
C MET A 1 -30.90 11.53 -7.17
N ALA A 2 -30.24 10.56 -6.53
CA ALA A 2 -30.51 9.78 -5.33
C ALA A 2 -29.27 9.80 -4.42
N GLY A 3 -29.48 9.87 -3.10
CA GLY A 3 -28.40 9.75 -2.13
C GLY A 3 -28.05 8.28 -1.94
N CYS A 4 -26.78 7.92 -2.10
CA CYS A 4 -26.26 6.64 -1.64
C CYS A 4 -26.30 6.66 -0.10
N ALA A 5 -27.37 6.14 0.48
CA ALA A 5 -27.43 5.83 1.90
C ALA A 5 -26.33 4.81 2.20
N GLN A 6 -25.26 5.25 2.83
CA GLN A 6 -24.33 4.35 3.48
C GLN A 6 -25.11 3.73 4.63
N THR A 7 -25.37 2.42 4.56
CA THR A 7 -25.81 1.65 5.71
C THR A 7 -24.82 1.95 6.85
N PRO A 8 -25.28 2.45 8.00
CA PRO A 8 -24.38 2.73 9.11
C PRO A 8 -23.78 1.39 9.55
N VAL A 9 -22.54 1.14 9.15
CA VAL A 9 -21.76 0.04 9.72
C VAL A 9 -21.67 0.38 11.20
N THR A 10 -22.30 -0.44 12.05
CA THR A 10 -22.35 -0.18 13.47
C THR A 10 -20.91 -0.21 13.98
N SER A 11 -20.34 0.96 14.28
CA SER A 11 -19.01 1.05 14.87
C SER A 11 -19.12 0.47 16.27
N VAL A 12 -18.81 -0.81 16.44
CA VAL A 12 -18.70 -1.42 17.77
C VAL A 12 -17.53 -0.74 18.44
N ALA A 13 -17.77 0.11 19.45
CA ALA A 13 -16.70 0.81 20.16
C ALA A 13 -15.63 -0.21 20.63
N PRO A 14 -14.34 0.10 20.49
CA PRO A 14 -13.30 -0.86 20.86
C PRO A 14 -13.34 -1.06 22.40
N GLY A 15 -13.02 -2.27 22.86
CA GLY A 15 -12.91 -2.54 24.29
C GLY A 15 -11.81 -1.71 24.96
N PRO A 16 -11.73 -1.70 26.31
CA PRO A 16 -10.65 -1.03 27.02
C PRO A 16 -9.27 -1.48 26.51
N GLY A 17 -8.40 -0.52 26.19
CA GLY A 17 -7.05 -0.79 25.65
C GLY A 17 -7.01 -1.23 24.18
N GLN A 18 -8.14 -1.19 23.47
CA GLN A 18 -8.20 -1.43 22.02
C GLN A 18 -8.50 -0.12 21.29
N LEU A 19 -8.14 -0.08 20.01
CA LEU A 19 -8.47 1.01 19.10
C LEU A 19 -9.01 0.44 17.79
N GLN A 20 -9.81 1.24 17.10
CA GLN A 20 -10.25 0.92 15.74
C GLN A 20 -9.50 1.78 14.74
N MET A 21 -8.96 1.13 13.72
CA MET A 21 -8.32 1.79 12.59
C MET A 21 -8.94 1.35 11.27
N PRO A 22 -9.02 2.24 10.27
CA PRO A 22 -9.42 1.85 8.94
C PRO A 22 -8.40 0.88 8.36
N VAL A 23 -8.88 -0.29 7.97
CA VAL A 23 -8.09 -1.26 7.20
C VAL A 23 -8.38 -1.05 5.73
N LEU A 24 -7.32 -1.02 4.93
CA LEU A 24 -7.36 -0.81 3.49
C LEU A 24 -7.03 -2.11 2.77
N LYS A 25 -7.52 -2.23 1.54
CA LYS A 25 -7.22 -3.35 0.64
C LYS A 25 -6.12 -2.95 -0.33
N GLY A 26 -5.24 -3.89 -0.63
CA GLY A 26 -4.23 -3.78 -1.69
C GLY A 26 -4.01 -5.10 -2.40
N TRP A 27 -3.15 -5.07 -3.41
CA TRP A 27 -2.75 -6.24 -4.18
C TRP A 27 -1.29 -6.57 -3.92
N PHE A 28 -0.98 -7.85 -3.76
CA PHE A 28 0.38 -8.39 -3.79
C PHE A 28 0.34 -9.74 -4.51
N ASP A 29 1.10 -9.87 -5.60
CA ASP A 29 1.22 -11.12 -6.38
C ASP A 29 -0.13 -11.80 -6.70
N GLY A 30 -1.13 -11.01 -7.10
CA GLY A 30 -2.48 -11.49 -7.41
C GLY A 30 -3.39 -11.71 -6.19
N GLU A 31 -2.88 -11.63 -4.96
CA GLU A 31 -3.61 -11.80 -3.71
C GLU A 31 -4.11 -10.47 -3.14
N GLU A 32 -5.35 -10.44 -2.65
CA GLU A 32 -5.87 -9.30 -1.87
C GLU A 32 -5.23 -9.32 -0.47
N VAL A 33 -4.52 -8.25 -0.11
CA VAL A 33 -3.92 -8.07 1.21
C VAL A 33 -4.63 -6.95 1.96
N LEU A 34 -4.61 -7.03 3.29
CA LEU A 34 -5.08 -5.95 4.14
C LEU A 34 -3.92 -5.22 4.78
N TYR A 35 -4.00 -3.89 4.82
CA TYR A 35 -2.96 -3.04 5.40
C TYR A 35 -3.57 -1.84 6.13
N ILE A 36 -2.76 -1.18 6.95
CA ILE A 36 -3.10 0.10 7.59
C ILE A 36 -2.11 1.17 7.15
N THR A 37 -2.45 2.45 7.28
CA THR A 37 -1.51 3.56 7.03
C THR A 37 -1.39 4.39 8.30
N THR A 38 -0.17 4.58 8.80
CA THR A 38 0.09 5.31 10.05
C THR A 38 0.82 6.62 9.81
N ASP A 39 1.80 6.65 8.90
CA ASP A 39 2.72 7.79 8.73
C ASP A 39 3.08 8.00 7.25
N VAL A 40 3.24 9.25 6.83
CA VAL A 40 3.56 9.63 5.45
C VAL A 40 4.53 10.82 5.41
N SER A 41 5.54 10.79 4.52
CA SER A 41 6.58 11.82 4.44
C SER A 41 6.16 13.14 3.78
N HIS A 42 5.00 13.18 3.13
CA HIS A 42 4.50 14.33 2.38
C HIS A 42 3.16 14.81 2.95
N ALA A 43 3.04 16.12 3.23
CA ALA A 43 1.91 16.69 3.97
C ALA A 43 0.55 16.42 3.29
N ASP A 44 0.43 16.70 1.98
CA ASP A 44 -0.84 16.51 1.27
C ASP A 44 -1.28 15.04 1.20
N VAL A 45 -0.32 14.13 1.03
CA VAL A 45 -0.59 12.69 1.01
C VAL A 45 -0.96 12.19 2.41
N ALA A 46 -0.29 12.70 3.45
CA ALA A 46 -0.64 12.42 4.85
C ALA A 46 -2.08 12.83 5.16
N ALA A 47 -2.48 14.05 4.76
CA ALA A 47 -3.84 14.54 4.92
C ALA A 47 -4.85 13.68 4.16
N ALA A 48 -4.58 13.35 2.89
CA ALA A 48 -5.46 12.51 2.07
C ALA A 48 -5.62 11.09 2.63
N LYS A 49 -4.57 10.54 3.27
CA LYS A 49 -4.60 9.22 3.91
C LYS A 49 -5.10 9.23 5.36
N ARG A 50 -5.31 10.40 5.96
CA ARG A 50 -5.60 10.57 7.40
C ARG A 50 -4.53 9.92 8.28
N ALA A 51 -3.27 10.12 7.90
CA ALA A 51 -2.09 9.59 8.55
C ALA A 51 -1.26 10.72 9.19
N ASN A 52 -0.31 10.36 10.06
CA ASN A 52 0.65 11.33 10.59
C ASN A 52 1.52 11.88 9.46
N PHE A 53 1.78 13.18 9.50
CA PHE A 53 2.84 13.77 8.69
C PHE A 53 4.20 13.54 9.36
N ALA A 54 5.06 12.75 8.72
CA ALA A 54 6.35 12.30 9.21
C ALA A 54 7.46 12.59 8.18
N PRO A 55 7.91 13.84 8.02
CA PRO A 55 8.83 14.24 6.95
C PRO A 55 10.17 13.48 6.96
N ARG A 56 10.62 13.04 8.13
CA ARG A 56 11.87 12.25 8.27
C ARG A 56 11.81 10.89 7.55
N LEU A 57 10.63 10.37 7.21
CA LEU A 57 10.51 9.17 6.40
C LEU A 57 11.12 9.33 5.00
N ALA A 58 11.16 10.55 4.46
CA ALA A 58 11.81 10.81 3.16
C ALA A 58 13.31 10.46 3.18
N HIS A 59 13.97 10.47 4.35
CA HIS A 59 15.38 10.09 4.48
C HIS A 59 15.62 8.58 4.32
N ALA A 60 14.57 7.76 4.24
CA ALA A 60 14.68 6.34 3.95
C ALA A 60 15.01 6.06 2.47
N LEU A 61 14.81 7.04 1.59
CA LEU A 61 15.21 6.93 0.19
C LEU A 61 16.73 7.07 0.06
N PRO A 62 17.38 6.23 -0.76
CA PRO A 62 18.81 6.35 -1.01
C PRO A 62 19.15 7.69 -1.65
N ALA A 63 20.29 8.27 -1.25
CA ALA A 63 20.83 9.43 -1.92
C ALA A 63 21.44 9.02 -3.26
N GLY A 64 21.00 9.68 -4.35
CA GLY A 64 21.54 9.46 -5.69
C GLY A 64 20.90 8.29 -6.45
N PRO A 65 21.47 7.92 -7.62
CA PRO A 65 20.97 6.83 -8.45
C PRO A 65 21.03 5.50 -7.71
N ALA A 66 20.04 4.63 -7.92
CA ALA A 66 20.04 3.27 -7.39
C ALA A 66 21.29 2.51 -7.87
N GLN A 67 22.04 1.94 -6.93
CA GLN A 67 23.20 1.10 -7.24
C GLN A 67 22.90 -0.37 -6.90
N PRO A 68 23.37 -1.34 -7.71
CA PRO A 68 23.26 -2.75 -7.37
C PRO A 68 23.85 -3.04 -5.98
N GLY A 69 23.09 -3.75 -5.14
CA GLY A 69 23.51 -4.09 -3.77
C GLY A 69 23.40 -2.94 -2.76
N GLN A 70 22.91 -1.76 -3.17
CA GLN A 70 22.62 -0.68 -2.24
C GLN A 70 21.49 -1.11 -1.29
N ARG A 71 21.75 -1.02 0.01
CA ARG A 71 20.75 -1.30 1.03
C ARG A 71 19.67 -0.22 1.02
N SER A 72 18.44 -0.63 1.16
CA SER A 72 17.27 0.23 1.26
C SER A 72 16.38 -0.25 2.40
N SER A 73 15.78 0.69 3.12
CA SER A 73 14.71 0.40 4.08
C SER A 73 13.33 0.56 3.46
N VAL A 74 13.25 0.88 2.16
CA VAL A 74 12.00 1.01 1.41
C VAL A 74 11.90 -0.03 0.31
N ASP A 75 10.67 -0.39 0.01
CA ASP A 75 10.28 -1.06 -1.23
C ASP A 75 9.23 -0.20 -1.97
N LYS A 76 8.69 -0.63 -3.11
CA LYS A 76 7.74 0.16 -3.89
C LYS A 76 6.29 -0.16 -3.54
N VAL A 77 5.47 0.89 -3.52
CA VAL A 77 4.02 0.78 -3.63
C VAL A 77 3.55 1.57 -4.84
N TYR A 78 2.74 0.92 -5.67
CA TYR A 78 2.23 1.50 -6.91
C TYR A 78 0.81 2.03 -6.68
N ALA A 79 0.61 3.31 -7.01
CA ALA A 79 -0.67 3.99 -6.91
C ALA A 79 -1.15 4.42 -8.29
N VAL A 80 -2.25 3.84 -8.76
CA VAL A 80 -2.84 4.20 -10.05
C VAL A 80 -3.60 5.53 -9.91
N THR A 81 -3.29 6.50 -10.78
CA THR A 81 -3.76 7.90 -10.62
C THR A 81 -5.01 8.22 -11.43
N ASN A 82 -5.24 7.53 -12.55
CA ASN A 82 -6.31 7.81 -13.51
C ASN A 82 -7.25 6.63 -13.76
N PHE A 83 -7.19 5.62 -12.90
CA PHE A 83 -8.08 4.47 -12.89
C PHE A 83 -8.24 3.98 -11.44
N GLN A 84 -9.48 3.83 -10.99
CA GLN A 84 -9.75 3.50 -9.59
C GLN A 84 -9.48 2.02 -9.32
N GLN A 85 -8.44 1.73 -8.55
CA GLN A 85 -8.12 0.41 -8.04
C GLN A 85 -7.31 0.48 -6.73
N PRO A 86 -7.20 -0.62 -5.98
CA PRO A 86 -6.29 -0.72 -4.84
C PRO A 86 -4.81 -0.51 -5.23
N SER A 87 -4.00 -0.11 -4.25
CA SER A 87 -2.54 -0.05 -4.38
C SER A 87 -1.94 -1.44 -4.63
N ILE A 88 -0.83 -1.50 -5.36
CA ILE A 88 -0.06 -2.72 -5.60
C ILE A 88 1.25 -2.66 -4.82
N PHE A 89 1.54 -3.68 -4.03
CA PHE A 89 2.76 -3.80 -3.23
C PHE A 89 3.80 -4.67 -3.96
N ALA A 90 5.08 -4.28 -3.87
CA ALA A 90 6.20 -5.04 -4.43
C ALA A 90 6.68 -6.19 -3.51
N SER A 91 6.38 -6.12 -2.21
CA SER A 91 6.71 -7.18 -1.26
C SER A 91 5.58 -7.40 -0.24
N ALA A 92 5.66 -8.51 0.51
CA ALA A 92 4.73 -8.79 1.59
C ALA A 92 5.37 -9.77 2.61
N PRO A 93 4.99 -9.71 3.91
CA PRO A 93 5.56 -10.61 4.91
C PRO A 93 5.07 -12.05 4.67
N LYS A 94 5.93 -13.04 4.95
CA LYS A 94 5.62 -14.46 4.73
C LYS A 94 6.22 -15.34 5.85
N PRO A 95 5.39 -15.91 6.74
CA PRO A 95 3.98 -15.55 6.99
C PRO A 95 3.84 -14.13 7.56
N VAL A 96 2.61 -13.64 7.72
CA VAL A 96 2.35 -12.39 8.45
C VAL A 96 2.67 -12.60 9.94
N GLY A 97 3.41 -11.66 10.54
CA GLY A 97 3.73 -11.65 11.97
C GLY A 97 5.20 -11.92 12.27
N PRO A 98 5.54 -12.18 13.54
CA PRO A 98 6.93 -12.26 14.01
C PRO A 98 7.74 -13.41 13.42
N ALA A 99 7.08 -14.40 12.83
CA ALA A 99 7.73 -15.52 12.16
C ALA A 99 8.02 -15.26 10.67
N SER A 100 7.77 -14.05 10.15
CA SER A 100 8.08 -13.71 8.75
C SER A 100 9.55 -13.96 8.46
N ALA A 101 9.81 -14.75 7.41
CA ALA A 101 11.16 -15.03 6.89
C ALA A 101 11.45 -14.30 5.58
N ASP A 102 10.50 -13.48 5.09
CA ASP A 102 10.68 -12.70 3.88
C ASP A 102 11.65 -11.53 4.12
N THR A 103 12.84 -11.62 3.52
CA THR A 103 13.88 -10.59 3.65
C THR A 103 13.72 -9.43 2.68
N ALA A 104 12.81 -9.53 1.71
CA ALA A 104 12.50 -8.46 0.77
C ALA A 104 11.40 -7.54 1.32
N TYR A 105 10.58 -8.02 2.26
CA TYR A 105 9.50 -7.22 2.84
C TYR A 105 9.98 -5.95 3.55
N SER A 106 9.41 -4.82 3.15
CA SER A 106 9.49 -3.55 3.85
C SER A 106 8.10 -3.04 4.24
N PRO A 107 7.87 -2.55 5.47
CA PRO A 107 6.66 -1.81 5.81
C PRO A 107 6.70 -0.33 5.38
N LEU A 108 7.88 0.15 4.93
CA LEU A 108 8.08 1.49 4.40
C LEU A 108 8.11 1.42 2.86
N TRP A 109 7.30 2.27 2.24
CA TRP A 109 7.07 2.19 0.79
C TRP A 109 7.38 3.52 0.11
N GLN A 110 8.23 3.50 -0.90
CA GLN A 110 8.32 4.59 -1.86
C GLN A 110 7.09 4.51 -2.79
N MET A 111 6.31 5.58 -2.82
CA MET A 111 5.16 5.67 -3.72
C MET A 111 5.63 5.88 -5.16
N VAL A 112 5.17 5.02 -6.07
CA VAL A 112 5.31 5.14 -7.52
C VAL A 112 3.93 5.39 -8.10
N LYS A 113 3.74 6.51 -8.81
CA LYS A 113 2.49 6.76 -9.54
C LYS A 113 2.47 5.93 -10.82
N VAL A 114 1.32 5.35 -11.10
CA VAL A 114 1.04 4.63 -12.34
C VAL A 114 -0.07 5.38 -13.07
N THR A 115 0.18 5.77 -14.32
CA THR A 115 -0.79 6.52 -15.12
C THR A 115 -1.00 5.80 -16.45
N TRP A 116 -2.21 5.33 -16.73
CA TRP A 116 -2.55 4.76 -18.04
C TRP A 116 -2.39 5.81 -19.14
N GLN A 117 -1.71 5.43 -20.22
CA GLN A 117 -1.47 6.31 -21.36
C GLN A 117 -2.78 6.58 -22.14
N PRO A 118 -2.92 7.76 -22.77
CA PRO A 118 -4.07 8.04 -23.63
C PRO A 118 -4.26 6.98 -24.72
N GLY A 119 -5.51 6.59 -24.98
CA GLY A 119 -5.84 5.58 -25.99
C GLY A 119 -5.60 4.12 -25.56
N ARG A 120 -5.12 3.88 -24.34
CA ARG A 120 -5.07 2.54 -23.74
C ARG A 120 -6.34 2.26 -22.96
N THR A 121 -6.73 0.99 -22.87
CA THR A 121 -7.87 0.54 -22.05
C THR A 121 -7.34 0.11 -20.68
N PRO A 122 -7.66 0.85 -19.59
CA PRO A 122 -7.24 0.46 -18.25
C PRO A 122 -7.80 -0.90 -17.83
N ARG A 123 -6.99 -1.67 -17.12
CA ARG A 123 -7.37 -2.92 -16.44
C ARG A 123 -6.79 -2.92 -15.05
N GLU A 124 -7.37 -3.74 -14.17
CA GLU A 124 -6.83 -3.88 -12.82
C GLU A 124 -5.45 -4.54 -12.84
N LEU A 125 -4.48 -3.89 -12.21
CA LEU A 125 -3.13 -4.41 -11.98
C LEU A 125 -3.04 -4.99 -10.57
N ARG A 126 -2.63 -6.26 -10.45
CA ARG A 126 -2.66 -7.01 -9.18
C ARG A 126 -1.29 -7.52 -8.69
N ALA A 127 -0.21 -7.21 -9.41
CA ALA A 127 1.16 -7.60 -9.05
C ALA A 127 2.15 -6.57 -9.61
N GLU A 128 3.31 -6.40 -8.97
CA GLU A 128 4.38 -5.52 -9.48
C GLU A 128 4.76 -5.93 -10.91
N GLU A 129 4.92 -7.24 -11.16
CA GLU A 129 5.23 -7.76 -12.50
C GLU A 129 4.23 -7.27 -13.57
N ALA A 130 2.93 -7.26 -13.25
CA ALA A 130 1.91 -6.76 -14.17
C ALA A 130 2.01 -5.24 -14.42
N VAL A 131 2.47 -4.48 -13.42
CA VAL A 131 2.73 -3.03 -13.55
C VAL A 131 3.95 -2.80 -14.44
N LEU A 132 5.03 -3.57 -14.24
CA LEU A 132 6.26 -3.47 -15.01
C LEU A 132 6.03 -3.89 -16.47
N ASP A 133 5.34 -5.01 -16.72
CA ASP A 133 4.94 -5.46 -18.05
C ASP A 133 4.08 -4.41 -18.78
N ALA A 134 3.12 -3.79 -18.09
CA ALA A 134 2.32 -2.70 -18.65
C ALA A 134 3.19 -1.47 -19.02
N ALA A 135 4.22 -1.17 -18.22
CA ALA A 135 5.14 -0.07 -18.49
C ALA A 135 6.05 -0.38 -19.69
N GLU A 136 6.59 -1.59 -19.77
CA GLU A 136 7.41 -2.06 -20.89
C GLU A 136 6.64 -2.04 -22.22
N LYS A 137 5.34 -2.38 -22.18
CA LYS A 137 4.44 -2.29 -23.34
C LYS A 137 4.01 -0.85 -23.69
N GLY A 138 4.43 0.15 -22.91
CA GLY A 138 4.02 1.54 -23.08
C GLY A 138 2.52 1.75 -22.85
N GLU A 139 1.89 0.91 -22.01
CA GLU A 139 0.49 1.07 -21.61
C GLU A 139 0.33 2.06 -20.47
N VAL A 140 1.32 2.11 -19.57
CA VAL A 140 1.35 3.01 -18.41
C VAL A 140 2.66 3.79 -18.34
N LEU A 141 2.62 4.96 -17.71
CA LEU A 141 3.79 5.72 -17.27
C LEU A 141 4.01 5.50 -15.77
N LEU A 142 5.26 5.26 -15.38
CA LEU A 142 5.68 5.16 -13.98
C LEU A 142 6.45 6.42 -13.55
N GLU A 143 6.04 7.01 -12.44
CA GLU A 143 6.73 8.16 -11.82
C GLU A 143 7.05 7.82 -10.37
N ALA A 144 8.32 7.56 -10.08
CA ALA A 144 8.80 7.40 -8.70
C ALA A 144 8.77 8.75 -7.99
N THR A 145 8.20 8.79 -6.78
CA THR A 145 8.04 10.03 -6.01
C THR A 145 8.98 10.04 -4.79
N PRO A 146 9.24 11.21 -4.19
CA PRO A 146 9.95 11.29 -2.90
C PRO A 146 9.05 10.93 -1.70
N VAL A 147 7.83 10.46 -1.93
CA VAL A 147 6.87 10.15 -0.88
C VAL A 147 7.16 8.75 -0.33
N VAL A 148 7.41 8.68 0.97
CA VAL A 148 7.57 7.43 1.74
C VAL A 148 6.36 7.27 2.65
N ILE A 149 5.75 6.10 2.62
CA ILE A 149 4.53 5.76 3.36
C ILE A 149 4.86 4.58 4.28
N ASN A 150 4.56 4.72 5.57
CA ASN A 150 4.50 3.57 6.47
C ASN A 150 3.10 2.97 6.37
N CYS A 151 2.99 1.84 5.66
CA CYS A 151 1.71 1.14 5.55
C CYS A 151 1.88 -0.38 5.61
N PRO A 152 2.03 -0.95 6.83
CA PRO A 152 2.31 -2.36 7.00
C PRO A 152 1.12 -3.23 6.62
N ILE A 153 1.40 -4.37 5.98
CA ILE A 153 0.43 -5.43 5.72
C ILE A 153 0.10 -6.13 7.04
N VAL A 154 -1.18 -6.18 7.38
CA VAL A 154 -1.68 -6.72 8.66
C VAL A 154 -2.37 -8.08 8.51
N GLN A 155 -2.80 -8.44 7.29
CA GLN A 155 -3.33 -9.77 6.98
C GLN A 155 -3.09 -10.12 5.52
N ARG A 156 -2.85 -11.41 5.30
CA ARG A 156 -2.79 -12.04 3.99
C ARG A 156 -3.58 -13.36 4.00
N PRO A 157 -4.45 -13.62 3.02
CA PRO A 157 -5.13 -14.90 2.87
C PRO A 157 -4.12 -16.06 2.83
N GLY A 158 -4.36 -17.11 3.61
CA GLY A 158 -3.47 -18.29 3.66
C GLY A 158 -2.08 -18.07 4.27
N GLN A 159 -1.68 -16.82 4.56
CA GLN A 159 -0.37 -16.46 5.16
C GLN A 159 -0.50 -15.83 6.56
N GLY A 160 -1.72 -15.69 7.09
CA GLY A 160 -1.99 -15.27 8.46
C GLY A 160 -2.32 -13.79 8.65
N SER A 161 -2.39 -13.36 9.90
CA SER A 161 -2.64 -11.98 10.32
C SER A 161 -1.78 -11.60 11.52
N LEU A 162 -1.59 -10.31 11.76
CA LEU A 162 -0.96 -9.85 12.99
C LEU A 162 -1.75 -10.35 14.22
N PRO A 163 -1.06 -10.79 15.29
CA PRO A 163 -1.71 -11.19 16.53
C PRO A 163 -2.60 -10.06 17.08
N GLY A 164 -3.84 -10.39 17.43
CA GLY A 164 -4.81 -9.43 17.95
C GLY A 164 -5.56 -8.61 16.89
N LEU A 165 -5.31 -8.82 15.59
CA LEU A 165 -6.14 -8.23 14.55
C LEU A 165 -7.57 -8.80 14.63
N VAL A 166 -8.54 -7.92 14.85
CA VAL A 166 -9.96 -8.24 14.80
C VAL A 166 -10.58 -7.45 13.66
N LEU A 167 -11.17 -8.14 12.69
CA LEU A 167 -11.93 -7.52 11.62
C LEU A 167 -13.42 -7.59 11.93
N PRO A 168 -14.20 -6.56 11.56
CA PRO A 168 -15.66 -6.64 11.68
C PRO A 168 -16.16 -7.83 10.86
N GLN A 169 -17.07 -8.62 11.45
CA GLN A 169 -17.77 -9.65 10.69
C GLN A 169 -18.65 -8.96 9.63
N ARG A 170 -18.61 -9.47 8.40
CA ARG A 170 -19.46 -8.99 7.31
C ARG A 170 -20.89 -9.47 7.49
#